data_AF-A0A1V0NGK2-F1
#
_entry.id   AF-A0A1V0NGK2-F1
#
_cell.length_a   1.000
_cell.length_b   1.000
_cell.length_c   1.000
_cell.angle_alpha   90.00
_cell.angle_beta   90.00
_cell.angle_gamma   90.00
#
_symmetry.space_group_name_H-M   'P 1'
#
loop_
_entity.id
_entity.type
_entity.pdbx_description
1 polymer ?
#
loop_
_entity_poly.entity_id
_entity_poly.type
_entity_poly.pdbx_seq_one_letter_code
_entity_poly.pdbx_strand_id
1 'polypeptide(L)'
;MANFILQFAVKKLSKLDQKYSEELKDAKQKNFVTQHAAFRYLALDYGLNQVSIAGLNPDKEPSAKRLGELKKYVEANSIQYIYFEKNANDKFAKTLAKEAKVNVEVLNPLESLTKKELSEGGNYIKVMEQNLIALKKTTETEGNEIQAEDKSNEVKTVANGYFYDADVKNRSLSDYSGNWQSVYPLLEKGTLDQVFELKSKLNKEMSAADYKDYYTKGYKTDVDQILIDDKTMSFVKNGVKESYTYQYKGFKILNYSKGNRGVRYLFESNDPKAGEFKYVQFSDHNISPVKTSHFHIFHGGESQEKVLSELENWPTYYPKMLTGFEIAQEMIAH
;
A
#
# COMPACT_ATOMS: atom_id res chain seq x y z
N MET A 1 -19.34 26.22 21.54
CA MET A 1 -17.90 26.40 21.86
C MET A 1 -17.02 25.35 21.19
N ALA A 2 -17.31 24.05 21.31
CA ALA A 2 -16.53 22.97 20.66
C ALA A 2 -16.40 23.11 19.12
N ASN A 3 -17.50 23.45 18.42
CA ASN A 3 -17.46 23.65 16.95
C ASN A 3 -16.54 24.82 16.52
N PHE A 4 -16.48 25.90 17.31
CA PHE A 4 -15.62 27.05 17.03
C PHE A 4 -14.13 26.72 17.25
N ILE A 5 -13.82 25.98 18.32
CA ILE A 5 -12.46 25.50 18.60
C ILE A 5 -11.98 24.57 17.47
N LEU A 6 -12.85 23.66 17.01
CA LEU A 6 -12.54 22.76 15.90
C LEU A 6 -12.27 23.54 14.61
N GLN A 7 -13.15 24.47 14.24
CA GLN A 7 -12.96 25.31 13.04
C GLN A 7 -11.68 26.15 13.11
N PHE A 8 -11.34 26.68 14.28
CA PHE A 8 -10.11 27.43 14.48
C PHE A 8 -8.86 26.54 14.33
N ALA A 9 -8.89 25.34 14.90
CA ALA A 9 -7.81 24.35 14.74
C ALA A 9 -7.65 23.93 13.27
N VAL A 10 -8.75 23.60 12.59
CA VAL A 10 -8.76 23.25 11.16
C VAL A 10 -8.16 24.38 10.33
N LYS A 11 -8.56 25.64 10.56
CA LYS A 11 -8.01 26.79 9.82
C LYS A 11 -6.50 26.94 10.01
N LYS A 12 -5.97 26.65 11.20
CA LYS A 12 -4.52 26.68 11.43
C LYS A 12 -3.80 25.53 10.72
N LEU A 13 -4.37 24.33 10.73
CA LEU A 13 -3.83 23.17 10.02
C LEU A 13 -3.87 23.38 8.51
N SER A 14 -4.95 23.93 7.94
CA SER A 14 -5.02 24.26 6.51
C SER A 14 -3.97 25.27 6.07
N LYS A 15 -3.63 26.25 6.93
CA LYS A 15 -2.52 27.18 6.64
C LYS A 15 -1.17 26.49 6.64
N LEU A 16 -0.97 25.55 7.57
CA LEU A 16 0.26 24.77 7.64
C LEU A 16 0.40 23.86 6.41
N ASP A 17 -0.68 23.19 6.02
CA ASP A 17 -0.78 22.37 4.81
C ASP A 17 -0.47 23.17 3.54
N GLN A 18 -1.09 24.35 3.39
CA GLN A 18 -0.78 25.27 2.29
C GLN A 18 0.71 25.63 2.25
N LYS A 19 1.30 25.94 3.41
CA LYS A 19 2.72 26.29 3.51
C LYS A 19 3.62 25.12 3.10
N TYR A 20 3.33 23.91 3.55
CA TYR A 20 4.07 22.71 3.13
C TYR A 20 3.96 22.49 1.61
N SER A 21 2.75 22.60 1.07
CA SER A 21 2.50 22.45 -0.38
C SER A 21 3.28 23.46 -1.20
N GLU A 22 3.23 24.75 -0.82
CA GLU A 22 3.91 25.83 -1.54
C GLU A 22 5.43 25.72 -1.50
N GLU A 23 5.99 25.32 -0.35
CA GLU A 23 7.44 25.29 -0.11
C GLU A 23 8.10 23.99 -0.61
N LEU A 24 7.34 22.91 -0.79
CA LEU A 24 7.88 21.60 -1.20
C LEU A 24 7.53 21.19 -2.64
N LYS A 25 6.58 21.86 -3.31
CA LYS A 25 6.17 21.52 -4.69
C LYS A 25 7.34 21.48 -5.70
N ASP A 26 8.32 22.37 -5.53
CA ASP A 26 9.46 22.54 -6.43
C ASP A 26 10.75 21.93 -5.84
N ALA A 27 10.61 20.97 -4.92
CA ALA A 27 11.74 20.26 -4.32
C ALA A 27 12.68 19.69 -5.40
N LYS A 28 13.93 20.16 -5.36
CA LYS A 28 15.02 19.75 -6.25
C LYS A 28 15.59 18.38 -5.87
N GLN A 29 15.65 18.10 -4.58
CA GLN A 29 15.89 16.78 -4.04
C GLN A 29 14.63 16.30 -3.31
N LYS A 30 14.03 15.21 -3.77
CA LYS A 30 12.79 14.67 -3.19
C LYS A 30 13.06 13.66 -2.07
N ASN A 31 14.26 13.08 -2.02
CA ASN A 31 14.60 12.07 -1.03
C ASN A 31 15.26 12.71 0.19
N PHE A 32 14.75 12.44 1.38
CA PHE A 32 15.37 12.84 2.64
C PHE A 32 15.64 11.62 3.51
N VAL A 33 16.78 11.65 4.21
CA VAL A 33 17.25 10.49 4.97
C VAL A 33 16.99 10.68 6.45
N THR A 34 16.21 9.79 7.07
CA THR A 34 15.84 9.89 8.50
C THR A 34 16.15 8.60 9.25
N GLN A 35 16.59 8.74 10.50
CA GLN A 35 16.74 7.62 11.42
C GLN A 35 15.39 7.12 11.96
N HIS A 36 14.45 8.02 12.21
CA HIS A 36 13.11 7.66 12.69
C HIS A 36 12.11 7.75 11.52
N ALA A 37 11.51 6.62 11.16
CA ALA A 37 10.68 6.44 9.95
C ALA A 37 9.22 6.95 10.07
N ALA A 38 9.00 8.14 10.65
CA ALA A 38 7.66 8.65 10.99
C ALA A 38 6.99 9.56 9.93
N PHE A 39 7.66 9.84 8.80
CA PHE A 39 7.31 10.90 7.88
C PHE A 39 6.83 10.40 6.51
N ARG A 40 6.44 9.12 6.38
CA ARG A 40 5.99 8.54 5.11
C ARG A 40 4.73 9.22 4.56
N TYR A 41 3.74 9.51 5.40
CA TYR A 41 2.51 10.21 4.97
C TYR A 41 2.82 11.64 4.51
N LEU A 42 3.61 12.39 5.29
CA LEU A 42 4.13 13.71 4.89
C LEU A 42 4.82 13.64 3.53
N ALA A 43 5.68 12.64 3.34
CA ALA A 43 6.39 12.47 2.07
C ALA A 43 5.42 12.24 0.91
N LEU A 44 4.46 11.33 1.07
CA LEU A 44 3.45 11.03 0.04
C LEU A 44 2.58 12.24 -0.30
N ASP A 45 2.13 12.99 0.72
CA ASP A 45 1.21 14.11 0.53
C ASP A 45 1.88 15.33 -0.12
N TYR A 46 3.18 15.57 0.17
CA TYR A 46 3.93 16.72 -0.36
C TYR A 46 4.96 16.36 -1.42
N GLY A 47 4.85 15.17 -2.03
CA GLY A 47 5.65 14.77 -3.18
C GLY A 47 7.13 14.49 -2.91
N LEU A 48 7.50 14.21 -1.66
CA LEU A 48 8.82 13.77 -1.23
C LEU A 48 8.88 12.24 -1.09
N ASN A 49 10.08 11.73 -0.79
CA ASN A 49 10.35 10.33 -0.50
C ASN A 49 11.12 10.24 0.82
N GLN A 50 10.59 9.48 1.78
CA GLN A 50 11.34 9.16 2.99
C GLN A 50 12.28 8.00 2.70
N VAL A 51 13.57 8.19 2.99
CA VAL A 51 14.56 7.11 3.01
C VAL A 51 14.97 6.86 4.45
N SER A 52 14.62 5.68 4.97
CA SER A 52 14.92 5.32 6.36
C SER A 52 16.25 4.59 6.45
N ILE A 53 17.07 4.95 7.45
CA ILE A 53 18.27 4.20 7.81
C ILE A 53 18.00 3.30 9.01
N ALA A 54 18.36 2.02 8.88
CA ALA A 54 17.99 1.00 9.87
C ALA A 54 19.08 0.78 10.93
N GLY A 55 18.74 0.05 11.99
CA GLY A 55 19.73 -0.43 12.98
C GLY A 55 20.35 0.67 13.84
N LEU A 56 19.65 1.79 14.02
CA LEU A 56 20.09 2.93 14.81
C LEU A 56 19.13 3.14 15.98
N ASN A 57 19.68 3.07 17.18
CA ASN A 57 18.99 3.38 18.42
C ASN A 57 19.59 4.68 18.98
N PRO A 58 18.80 5.73 19.23
CA PRO A 58 19.31 7.01 19.73
C PRO A 58 20.03 6.89 21.08
N ASP A 59 19.75 5.85 21.86
CA ASP A 59 20.38 5.64 23.18
C ASP A 59 21.60 4.71 23.14
N LYS A 60 21.97 4.17 21.96
CA LYS A 60 23.11 3.24 21.82
C LYS A 60 24.03 3.64 20.69
N GLU A 61 25.32 3.66 21.01
CA GLU A 61 26.37 3.86 20.01
C GLU A 61 26.36 2.68 19.01
N PRO A 62 26.35 2.95 17.69
CA PRO A 62 26.42 1.89 16.71
C PRO A 62 27.78 1.22 16.70
N SER A 63 27.81 -0.02 16.21
CA SER A 63 29.07 -0.71 15.98
C SER A 63 29.93 0.04 14.96
N ALA A 64 31.27 -0.06 15.09
CA ALA A 64 32.21 0.49 14.10
C ALA A 64 31.92 -0.01 12.67
N LYS A 65 31.44 -1.26 12.55
CA LYS A 65 30.97 -1.82 11.28
C LYS A 65 29.81 -1.01 10.71
N ARG A 66 28.78 -0.74 11.52
CA ARG A 66 27.59 0.02 11.09
C ARG A 66 27.94 1.45 10.69
N LEU A 67 28.85 2.10 11.41
CA LEU A 67 29.33 3.43 11.05
C LEU A 67 30.07 3.42 9.70
N GLY A 68 30.89 2.40 9.43
CA GLY A 68 31.54 2.22 8.15
C GLY A 68 30.57 1.97 6.98
N GLU A 69 29.48 1.23 7.22
CA GLU A 69 28.41 1.03 6.23
C GLU A 69 27.68 2.35 5.92
N LEU A 70 27.27 3.09 6.96
CA LEU A 70 26.61 4.38 6.80
C LEU A 70 27.49 5.40 6.09
N LYS A 71 28.79 5.44 6.39
CA LYS A 71 29.75 6.29 5.69
C LYS A 71 29.76 5.99 4.19
N LYS A 72 29.88 4.73 3.80
CA LYS A 72 29.85 4.33 2.39
C LYS A 72 28.52 4.70 1.72
N TYR A 73 27.41 4.54 2.44
CA TYR A 73 26.08 4.89 1.94
C TYR A 73 25.92 6.41 1.72
N VAL A 74 26.40 7.23 2.66
CA VAL A 74 26.48 8.70 2.55
C VAL A 74 27.31 9.12 1.35
N GLU A 75 28.52 8.57 1.22
CA GLU A 75 29.43 8.89 0.12
C GLU A 75 28.84 8.49 -1.24
N ALA A 76 28.29 7.27 -1.35
CA ALA A 76 27.72 6.75 -2.60
C ALA A 76 26.50 7.53 -3.09
N ASN A 77 25.69 8.07 -2.18
CA ASN A 77 24.49 8.84 -2.51
C ASN A 77 24.68 10.36 -2.38
N SER A 78 25.90 10.82 -2.05
CA SER A 78 26.21 12.25 -1.82
C SER A 78 25.24 12.92 -0.84
N ILE A 79 24.93 12.21 0.26
CA ILE A 79 23.95 12.65 1.26
C ILE A 79 24.51 13.85 2.02
N GLN A 80 23.80 14.97 2.01
CA GLN A 80 24.21 16.19 2.71
C GLN A 80 23.69 16.26 4.14
N TYR A 81 22.49 15.75 4.38
CA TYR A 81 21.79 15.81 5.66
C TYR A 81 21.22 14.45 6.05
N ILE A 82 21.36 14.09 7.33
CA ILE A 82 20.63 12.98 7.96
C ILE A 82 19.81 13.56 9.11
N TYR A 83 18.53 13.20 9.13
CA TYR A 83 17.57 13.66 10.11
C TYR A 83 17.41 12.69 11.28
N PHE A 84 17.29 13.26 12.49
CA PHE A 84 17.14 12.54 13.74
C PHE A 84 15.93 13.04 14.54
N GLU A 85 15.33 12.19 15.36
CA GLU A 85 14.19 12.58 16.22
C GLU A 85 14.57 13.63 17.28
N LYS A 86 15.84 13.66 17.71
CA LYS A 86 16.36 14.50 18.79
C LYS A 86 17.62 15.23 18.36
N ASN A 87 17.93 16.30 19.10
CA ASN A 87 19.05 17.19 18.83
C ASN A 87 20.39 16.46 18.68
N ALA A 88 21.25 17.04 17.83
CA ALA A 88 22.62 16.63 17.54
C ALA A 88 23.58 16.57 18.76
N ASN A 89 23.09 16.73 19.99
CA ASN A 89 23.87 16.47 21.20
C ASN A 89 24.04 14.99 21.50
N ASP A 90 23.28 14.13 20.82
CA ASP A 90 23.53 12.70 20.78
C ASP A 90 24.96 12.42 20.30
N LYS A 91 25.72 11.66 21.11
CA LYS A 91 27.09 11.22 20.81
C LYS A 91 27.14 10.51 19.46
N PHE A 92 26.07 9.79 19.10
CA PHE A 92 25.96 9.12 17.81
C PHE A 92 25.90 10.12 16.65
N ALA A 93 24.96 11.07 16.67
CA ALA A 93 24.81 12.06 15.61
C ALA A 93 26.12 12.83 15.37
N LYS A 94 26.85 13.20 16.44
CA LYS A 94 28.18 13.83 16.36
C LYS A 94 29.23 12.94 15.70
N THR A 95 29.25 11.66 16.07
CA THR A 95 30.21 10.70 15.53
C THR A 95 29.95 10.44 14.05
N LEU A 96 28.68 10.23 13.66
CA LEU A 96 28.29 10.07 12.26
C LEU A 96 28.62 11.31 11.45
N ALA A 97 28.26 12.49 11.94
CA ALA A 97 28.56 13.76 11.26
C ALA A 97 30.06 13.93 10.99
N LYS A 98 30.90 13.58 11.98
CA LYS A 98 32.35 13.66 11.87
C LYS A 98 32.92 12.63 10.89
N GLU A 99 32.56 11.36 11.05
CA GLU A 99 33.20 10.25 10.32
C GLU A 99 32.71 10.12 8.88
N ALA A 100 31.42 10.39 8.63
CA ALA A 100 30.79 10.37 7.31
C ALA A 100 30.76 11.76 6.64
N LYS A 101 31.22 12.82 7.32
CA LYS A 101 31.21 14.20 6.81
C LYS A 101 29.84 14.66 6.32
N VAL A 102 28.81 14.34 7.11
CA VAL A 102 27.40 14.63 6.81
C VAL A 102 26.85 15.60 7.84
N ASN A 103 25.94 16.49 7.44
CA ASN A 103 25.25 17.33 8.41
C ASN A 103 24.14 16.53 9.10
N VAL A 104 23.89 16.83 10.37
CA VAL A 104 22.80 16.23 11.14
C VAL A 104 21.80 17.31 11.50
N GLU A 105 20.53 17.01 11.25
CA GLU A 105 19.42 17.91 11.52
C GLU A 105 18.32 17.18 12.28
N VAL A 106 17.39 17.94 12.84
CA VAL A 106 16.27 17.36 13.58
C VAL A 106 15.03 17.32 12.69
N LEU A 107 14.38 16.16 12.68
CA LEU A 107 13.03 16.00 12.18
C LEU A 107 12.23 15.30 13.27
N ASN A 108 11.39 16.08 13.95
CA ASN A 108 10.73 15.66 15.18
C ASN A 108 9.41 14.94 14.85
N PRO A 109 9.23 13.67 15.27
CA PRO A 109 8.00 12.91 15.01
C PRO A 109 6.81 13.37 15.88
N LEU A 110 7.03 14.29 16.81
CA LEU A 110 6.05 14.86 17.76
C LEU A 110 5.45 13.81 18.72
N GLU A 111 6.15 12.71 18.96
CA GLU A 111 5.72 11.70 19.95
C GLU A 111 5.86 12.23 21.39
N SER A 112 6.76 13.19 21.61
CA SER A 112 6.94 13.84 22.91
C SER A 112 7.41 15.28 22.77
N LEU A 113 7.06 16.11 23.75
CA LEU A 113 7.62 17.44 23.98
C LEU A 113 8.10 17.54 25.41
N THR A 114 9.30 18.10 25.61
CA THR A 114 9.85 18.36 26.93
C THR A 114 9.07 19.48 27.63
N LYS A 115 9.15 19.53 28.98
CA LYS A 115 8.57 20.64 29.76
C LYS A 115 9.08 22.01 29.30
N LYS A 116 10.35 22.09 28.90
CA LYS A 116 10.94 23.32 28.37
C LYS A 116 10.28 23.73 27.06
N GLU A 117 10.20 22.82 26.09
CA GLU A 117 9.56 23.09 24.80
C GLU A 117 8.10 23.52 24.98
N LEU A 118 7.34 22.85 25.85
CA LEU A 118 5.97 23.25 26.19
C LEU A 118 5.90 24.66 26.79
N SER A 119 6.79 24.99 27.73
CA SER A 119 6.84 26.33 28.34
C SER A 119 7.20 27.43 27.35
N GLU A 120 7.93 27.09 26.28
CA GLU A 120 8.30 27.98 25.18
C GLU A 120 7.23 28.01 24.05
N GLY A 121 6.02 27.51 24.34
CA GLY A 121 4.89 27.48 23.42
C GLY A 121 4.97 26.38 22.37
N GLY A 122 5.78 25.35 22.59
CA GLY A 122 5.88 24.15 21.77
C GLY A 122 4.50 23.49 21.59
N ASN A 123 4.14 23.26 20.34
CA ASN A 123 2.90 22.61 19.93
C ASN A 123 3.08 22.01 18.53
N TYR A 124 2.09 21.23 18.07
CA TYR A 124 2.10 20.59 16.76
C TYR A 124 2.53 21.54 15.64
N ILE A 125 1.88 22.71 15.51
CA ILE A 125 2.13 23.63 14.40
C ILE A 125 3.57 24.13 14.43
N LYS A 126 4.04 24.59 15.60
CA LYS A 126 5.41 25.11 15.75
C LYS A 126 6.46 24.06 15.37
N VAL A 127 6.25 22.80 15.78
CA VAL A 127 7.16 21.70 15.46
C VAL A 127 7.11 21.35 13.98
N MET A 128 5.93 21.28 13.38
CA MET A 128 5.81 21.03 11.95
C MET A 128 6.42 22.16 11.11
N GLU A 129 6.33 23.42 11.55
CA GLU A 129 7.03 24.52 10.90
C GLU A 129 8.56 24.37 11.00
N GLN A 130 9.08 23.91 12.13
CA GLN A 130 10.50 23.61 12.30
C GLN A 130 10.95 22.43 11.43
N ASN A 131 10.13 21.38 11.33
CA ASN A 131 10.36 20.24 10.44
C ASN A 131 10.41 20.70 8.98
N LEU A 132 9.52 21.61 8.56
CA LEU A 132 9.55 22.17 7.20
C LEU A 132 10.86 22.90 6.93
N ILE A 133 11.30 23.77 7.86
CA ILE A 133 12.59 24.47 7.74
C ILE A 133 13.75 23.48 7.64
N ALA A 134 13.72 22.39 8.41
CA ALA A 134 14.74 21.35 8.36
C ALA A 134 14.74 20.60 7.02
N LEU A 135 13.56 20.20 6.51
CA LEU A 135 13.41 19.51 5.22
C LEU A 135 13.92 20.36 4.06
N LYS A 136 13.63 21.67 4.08
CA LYS A 136 14.08 22.62 3.06
C LYS A 136 15.60 22.61 2.83
N LYS A 137 16.40 22.34 3.88
CA LYS A 137 17.87 22.18 3.75
C LYS A 137 18.26 21.09 2.75
N THR A 138 17.50 20.00 2.71
CA THR A 138 17.66 18.94 1.70
C THR A 138 16.94 19.31 0.41
N THR A 139 15.66 19.68 0.49
CA THR A 139 14.80 19.76 -0.69
C THR A 139 15.09 20.93 -1.62
N GLU A 140 15.69 22.02 -1.14
CA GLU A 140 16.10 23.17 -1.98
C GLU A 140 17.46 22.96 -2.68
N THR A 141 18.19 21.90 -2.33
CA THR A 141 19.53 21.63 -2.86
C THR A 141 19.47 20.57 -3.96
N GLU A 142 20.22 20.78 -5.04
CA GLU A 142 20.35 19.78 -6.11
C GLU A 142 21.26 18.63 -5.67
N GLY A 143 20.95 17.42 -6.13
CA GLY A 143 21.74 16.24 -5.85
C GLY A 143 21.24 15.01 -6.61
N ASN A 144 22.05 13.96 -6.61
CA ASN A 144 21.64 12.68 -7.17
C ASN A 144 20.49 12.07 -6.37
N GLU A 145 19.69 11.22 -7.00
CA GLU A 145 18.63 10.49 -6.31
C GLU A 145 19.23 9.58 -5.23
N ILE A 146 18.82 9.80 -3.98
CA ILE A 146 19.25 8.97 -2.85
C ILE A 146 18.52 7.64 -2.91
N GLN A 147 19.27 6.56 -3.11
CA GLN A 147 18.74 5.21 -3.15
C GLN A 147 18.40 4.72 -1.75
N ALA A 148 17.43 3.82 -1.63
CA ALA A 148 17.17 3.13 -0.37
C ALA A 148 18.43 2.42 0.14
N GLU A 149 18.63 2.42 1.46
CA GLU A 149 19.77 1.75 2.09
C GLU A 149 19.71 0.22 1.86
N ASP A 150 18.51 -0.36 2.03
CA ASP A 150 18.25 -1.72 1.62
C ASP A 150 17.76 -1.73 0.17
N LYS A 151 18.56 -2.32 -0.73
CA LYS A 151 18.21 -2.51 -2.13
C LYS A 151 17.27 -3.69 -2.35
N SER A 152 16.60 -4.20 -1.31
CA SER A 152 15.49 -5.15 -1.44
C SER A 152 14.26 -4.51 -2.12
N ASN A 153 14.47 -3.80 -3.22
CA ASN A 153 13.42 -3.36 -4.13
C ASN A 153 12.97 -4.58 -4.93
N GLU A 154 11.65 -4.79 -4.90
CA GLU A 154 10.90 -5.98 -5.31
C GLU A 154 11.09 -7.20 -4.41
N VAL A 155 10.31 -7.24 -3.33
CA VAL A 155 10.08 -8.51 -2.63
C VAL A 155 9.34 -9.44 -3.59
N LYS A 156 10.08 -10.33 -4.26
CA LYS A 156 9.55 -11.40 -5.10
C LYS A 156 8.88 -12.43 -4.21
N THR A 157 7.59 -12.21 -3.95
CA THR A 157 6.74 -13.12 -3.18
C THR A 157 5.78 -13.87 -4.11
N VAL A 158 5.25 -14.98 -3.59
CA VAL A 158 4.15 -15.72 -4.23
C VAL A 158 2.96 -14.80 -4.50
N ALA A 159 2.57 -13.98 -3.52
CA ALA A 159 1.44 -13.05 -3.64
C ALA A 159 1.64 -12.00 -4.75
N ASN A 160 2.88 -11.58 -4.97
CA ASN A 160 3.27 -10.66 -6.05
C ASN A 160 3.45 -11.36 -7.41
N GLY A 161 3.21 -12.68 -7.48
CA GLY A 161 3.27 -13.45 -8.71
C GLY A 161 4.64 -14.03 -9.05
N TYR A 162 5.53 -14.16 -8.06
CA TYR A 162 6.84 -14.78 -8.21
C TYR A 162 6.90 -16.11 -7.45
N PHE A 163 6.84 -17.20 -8.19
CA PHE A 163 6.83 -18.58 -7.67
C PHE A 163 7.44 -19.54 -8.69
N TYR A 164 7.69 -20.80 -8.34
CA TYR A 164 8.05 -21.86 -9.30
C TYR A 164 6.83 -22.72 -9.65
N ASP A 165 6.81 -23.31 -10.85
CA ASP A 165 5.69 -24.16 -11.30
C ASP A 165 5.51 -25.38 -10.39
N ALA A 166 6.61 -25.91 -9.85
CA ALA A 166 6.61 -27.04 -8.92
C ALA A 166 5.87 -26.75 -7.59
N ASP A 167 5.76 -25.47 -7.22
CA ASP A 167 5.10 -25.03 -5.99
C ASP A 167 3.58 -24.93 -6.16
N VAL A 168 3.07 -24.89 -7.39
CA VAL A 168 1.64 -24.79 -7.67
C VAL A 168 0.96 -26.14 -7.39
N LYS A 169 -0.07 -26.13 -6.55
CA LYS A 169 -0.83 -27.32 -6.16
C LYS A 169 -2.30 -27.15 -6.49
N ASN A 170 -2.97 -28.28 -6.76
CA ASN A 170 -4.42 -28.30 -6.87
C ASN A 170 -5.07 -27.79 -5.59
N ARG A 171 -6.25 -27.19 -5.72
CA ARG A 171 -7.07 -26.68 -4.63
C ARG A 171 -8.49 -27.21 -4.71
N SER A 172 -9.22 -27.09 -3.62
CA SER A 172 -10.64 -27.47 -3.53
C SER A 172 -11.52 -26.24 -3.37
N LEU A 173 -12.82 -26.37 -3.68
CA LEU A 173 -13.78 -25.28 -3.51
C LEU A 173 -13.87 -24.83 -2.04
N SER A 174 -13.63 -25.75 -1.10
CA SER A 174 -13.58 -25.45 0.33
C SER A 174 -12.56 -24.36 0.67
N ASP A 175 -11.48 -24.15 -0.10
CA ASP A 175 -10.53 -23.06 0.15
C ASP A 175 -11.19 -21.67 0.04
N TYR A 176 -12.31 -21.59 -0.68
CA TYR A 176 -13.12 -20.39 -0.90
C TYR A 176 -14.42 -20.38 -0.08
N SER A 177 -14.64 -21.37 0.79
CA SER A 177 -15.86 -21.48 1.58
C SER A 177 -16.11 -20.22 2.42
N GLY A 178 -17.33 -19.67 2.36
CA GLY A 178 -17.67 -18.47 3.12
C GLY A 178 -18.82 -17.71 2.52
N ASN A 179 -19.11 -16.56 3.13
CA ASN A 179 -20.06 -15.59 2.62
C ASN A 179 -19.30 -14.34 2.18
N TRP A 180 -19.48 -13.94 0.93
CA TRP A 180 -18.63 -12.99 0.23
C TRP A 180 -19.46 -11.84 -0.33
N GLN A 181 -18.99 -10.61 -0.20
CA GLN A 181 -19.62 -9.41 -0.76
C GLN A 181 -18.78 -8.78 -1.85
N SER A 182 -19.43 -8.31 -2.91
CA SER A 182 -18.77 -7.54 -3.96
C SER A 182 -18.26 -6.21 -3.41
N VAL A 183 -17.08 -5.80 -3.85
CA VAL A 183 -16.52 -4.47 -3.54
C VAL A 183 -17.03 -3.37 -4.47
N TYR A 184 -17.73 -3.72 -5.56
CA TYR A 184 -18.19 -2.76 -6.55
C TYR A 184 -19.12 -1.66 -5.96
N PRO A 185 -20.11 -1.98 -5.11
CA PRO A 185 -20.92 -0.94 -4.46
C PRO A 185 -20.12 -0.03 -3.53
N LEU A 186 -19.00 -0.50 -2.98
CA LEU A 186 -18.11 0.32 -2.13
C LEU A 186 -17.34 1.34 -2.97
N LEU A 187 -16.89 0.92 -4.17
CA LEU A 187 -16.28 1.80 -5.16
C LEU A 187 -17.27 2.90 -5.59
N GLU A 188 -18.50 2.52 -5.96
CA GLU A 188 -19.52 3.48 -6.44
C GLU A 188 -19.88 4.52 -5.38
N LYS A 189 -19.91 4.11 -4.10
CA LYS A 189 -20.18 5.01 -2.96
C LYS A 189 -18.97 5.88 -2.57
N GLY A 190 -17.82 5.73 -3.23
CA GLY A 190 -16.59 6.45 -2.90
C GLY A 190 -15.87 5.96 -1.63
N THR A 191 -16.29 4.82 -1.06
CA THR A 191 -15.65 4.26 0.14
C THR A 191 -14.20 3.85 -0.11
N LEU A 192 -13.86 3.53 -1.37
CA LEU A 192 -12.51 3.13 -1.77
C LEU A 192 -11.65 4.30 -2.30
N ASP A 193 -12.14 5.55 -2.29
CA ASP A 193 -11.44 6.68 -2.93
C ASP A 193 -10.03 6.93 -2.34
N GLN A 194 -9.87 6.76 -1.02
CA GLN A 194 -8.56 6.87 -0.35
C GLN A 194 -7.56 5.80 -0.82
N VAL A 195 -8.03 4.62 -1.22
CA VAL A 195 -7.17 3.55 -1.78
C VAL A 195 -6.56 4.03 -3.09
N PHE A 196 -7.36 4.67 -3.96
CA PHE A 196 -6.90 5.14 -5.26
C PHE A 196 -6.01 6.38 -5.13
N GLU A 197 -6.31 7.28 -4.20
CA GLU A 197 -5.44 8.42 -3.87
C GLU A 197 -4.06 7.92 -3.41
N LEU A 198 -4.02 6.96 -2.49
CA LEU A 198 -2.76 6.39 -2.03
C LEU A 198 -2.00 5.70 -3.16
N LYS A 199 -2.68 4.92 -4.01
CA LYS A 199 -2.05 4.28 -5.17
C LYS A 199 -1.44 5.32 -6.12
N SER A 200 -2.09 6.45 -6.38
CA SER A 200 -1.51 7.53 -7.20
C SER A 200 -0.31 8.24 -6.57
N LYS A 201 -0.26 8.30 -5.23
CA LYS A 201 0.90 8.85 -4.51
C LYS A 201 2.09 7.89 -4.52
N LEU A 202 1.82 6.58 -4.46
CA LEU A 202 2.84 5.53 -4.51
C LEU A 202 3.37 5.27 -5.93
N ASN A 203 2.48 5.24 -6.93
CA ASN A 203 2.83 5.12 -8.35
C ASN A 203 2.25 6.31 -9.11
N LYS A 204 3.15 7.17 -9.60
CA LYS A 204 2.82 8.43 -10.29
C LYS A 204 2.46 8.26 -11.77
N GLU A 205 2.35 7.03 -12.28
CA GLU A 205 1.94 6.74 -13.66
C GLU A 205 0.43 6.99 -13.90
N MET A 206 -0.40 6.87 -12.86
CA MET A 206 -1.85 7.01 -12.95
C MET A 206 -2.37 7.97 -11.88
N SER A 207 -3.31 8.84 -12.25
CA SER A 207 -4.02 9.66 -11.27
C SER A 207 -5.00 8.80 -10.44
N ALA A 208 -5.49 9.35 -9.32
CA ALA A 208 -6.51 8.68 -8.53
C ALA A 208 -7.80 8.41 -9.34
N ALA A 209 -8.15 9.31 -10.27
CA ALA A 209 -9.27 9.14 -11.18
C ALA A 209 -9.01 8.01 -12.18
N ASP A 210 -7.81 7.95 -12.77
CA ASP A 210 -7.44 6.85 -13.68
C ASP A 210 -7.45 5.50 -12.97
N TYR A 211 -6.98 5.44 -11.72
CA TYR A 211 -7.10 4.24 -10.90
C TYR A 211 -8.56 3.89 -10.66
N LYS A 212 -9.39 4.85 -10.27
CA LYS A 212 -10.83 4.61 -10.06
C LYS A 212 -11.50 4.07 -11.32
N ASP A 213 -11.19 4.61 -12.50
CA ASP A 213 -11.73 4.13 -13.77
C ASP A 213 -11.26 2.71 -14.10
N TYR A 214 -9.98 2.42 -13.87
CA TYR A 214 -9.41 1.08 -14.02
C TYR A 214 -10.11 0.06 -13.11
N TYR A 215 -10.24 0.36 -11.82
CA TYR A 215 -10.91 -0.51 -10.85
C TYR A 215 -12.44 -0.56 -11.06
N THR A 216 -13.06 0.46 -11.64
CA THR A 216 -14.47 0.44 -12.03
C THR A 216 -14.71 -0.65 -13.06
N LYS A 217 -13.89 -0.72 -14.11
CA LYS A 217 -13.96 -1.79 -15.13
C LYS A 217 -13.71 -3.16 -14.51
N GLY A 218 -12.68 -3.25 -13.66
CA GLY A 218 -12.31 -4.48 -12.95
C GLY A 218 -13.44 -5.02 -12.07
N TYR A 219 -13.98 -4.19 -11.18
CA TYR A 219 -14.93 -4.66 -10.15
C TYR A 219 -16.37 -4.76 -10.62
N LYS A 220 -16.74 -4.13 -11.72
CA LYS A 220 -18.13 -4.08 -12.20
C LYS A 220 -18.76 -5.46 -12.27
N THR A 221 -19.87 -5.63 -11.56
CA THR A 221 -20.66 -6.86 -11.51
C THR A 221 -22.08 -6.54 -11.04
N ASP A 222 -23.05 -7.37 -11.42
CA ASP A 222 -24.41 -7.37 -10.86
C ASP A 222 -24.63 -8.50 -9.84
N VAL A 223 -23.57 -9.25 -9.50
CA VAL A 223 -23.56 -10.27 -8.45
C VAL A 223 -23.08 -9.64 -7.13
N ASP A 224 -24.03 -9.27 -6.27
CA ASP A 224 -23.76 -8.56 -5.01
C ASP A 224 -23.08 -9.44 -3.96
N GLN A 225 -23.41 -10.73 -3.95
CA GLN A 225 -22.99 -11.67 -2.92
C GLN A 225 -22.77 -13.07 -3.49
N ILE A 226 -21.77 -13.77 -2.97
CA ILE A 226 -21.52 -15.17 -3.29
C ILE A 226 -21.44 -15.96 -1.98
N LEU A 227 -22.18 -17.05 -1.88
CA LEU A 227 -22.08 -18.00 -0.77
C LEU A 227 -21.45 -19.28 -1.29
N ILE A 228 -20.36 -19.71 -0.66
CA ILE A 228 -19.58 -20.87 -1.10
C ILE A 228 -19.51 -21.87 0.05
N ASP A 229 -19.85 -23.12 -0.24
CA ASP A 229 -19.58 -24.26 0.64
C ASP A 229 -18.60 -25.24 -0.05
N ASP A 230 -18.47 -26.46 0.47
CA ASP A 230 -17.52 -27.45 -0.06
C ASP A 230 -17.79 -27.88 -1.51
N LYS A 231 -19.02 -27.71 -2.01
CA LYS A 231 -19.47 -28.21 -3.31
C LYS A 231 -20.27 -27.21 -4.14
N THR A 232 -20.90 -26.24 -3.49
CA THR A 232 -21.85 -25.33 -4.13
C THR A 232 -21.38 -23.89 -4.08
N MET A 233 -21.72 -23.15 -5.13
CA MET A 233 -21.66 -21.70 -5.15
C MET A 233 -23.06 -21.16 -5.38
N SER A 234 -23.47 -20.21 -4.54
CA SER A 234 -24.71 -19.47 -4.67
C SER A 234 -24.42 -18.03 -5.06
N PHE A 235 -24.92 -17.59 -6.20
CA PHE A 235 -24.76 -16.22 -6.71
C PHE A 235 -26.04 -15.44 -6.41
N VAL A 236 -25.91 -14.29 -5.75
CA VAL A 236 -27.02 -13.37 -5.51
C VAL A 236 -26.90 -12.22 -6.49
N LYS A 237 -27.73 -12.25 -7.53
CA LYS A 237 -27.74 -11.28 -8.62
C LYS A 237 -29.06 -10.53 -8.62
N ASN A 238 -29.02 -9.21 -8.46
CA ASN A 238 -30.22 -8.37 -8.38
C ASN A 238 -31.27 -8.89 -7.35
N GLY A 239 -30.80 -9.40 -6.22
CA GLY A 239 -31.64 -10.00 -5.17
C GLY A 239 -32.16 -11.42 -5.45
N VAL A 240 -31.90 -11.99 -6.63
CA VAL A 240 -32.25 -13.38 -6.97
C VAL A 240 -31.05 -14.27 -6.66
N LYS A 241 -31.31 -15.38 -5.95
CA LYS A 241 -30.29 -16.37 -5.60
C LYS A 241 -30.35 -17.55 -6.59
N GLU A 242 -29.25 -17.79 -7.28
CA GLU A 242 -29.02 -18.96 -8.13
C GLU A 242 -27.95 -19.84 -7.48
N SER A 243 -28.05 -21.17 -7.57
CA SER A 243 -27.15 -22.07 -6.84
C SER A 243 -26.84 -23.31 -7.64
N TYR A 244 -25.55 -23.65 -7.74
CA TYR A 244 -25.07 -24.76 -8.54
C TYR A 244 -23.98 -25.55 -7.83
N THR A 245 -23.86 -26.83 -8.18
CA THR A 245 -22.77 -27.70 -7.71
C THR A 245 -21.62 -27.67 -8.70
N TYR A 246 -20.39 -27.60 -8.19
CA TYR A 246 -19.19 -27.47 -9.00
C TYR A 246 -18.22 -28.62 -8.84
N GLN A 247 -17.54 -28.94 -9.94
CA GLN A 247 -16.43 -29.87 -9.99
C GLN A 247 -15.15 -29.10 -10.31
N TYR A 248 -14.08 -29.41 -9.59
CA TYR A 248 -12.75 -28.88 -9.89
C TYR A 248 -12.24 -29.45 -11.23
N LYS A 249 -11.69 -28.58 -12.08
CA LYS A 249 -11.18 -28.92 -13.42
C LYS A 249 -9.69 -28.63 -13.59
N GLY A 250 -8.97 -28.40 -12.49
CA GLY A 250 -7.53 -28.10 -12.49
C GLY A 250 -7.24 -26.61 -12.36
N PHE A 251 -6.01 -26.22 -12.69
CA PHE A 251 -5.57 -24.83 -12.67
C PHE A 251 -4.85 -24.45 -13.97
N LYS A 252 -4.72 -23.14 -14.19
CA LYS A 252 -3.91 -22.55 -15.27
C LYS A 252 -3.00 -21.48 -14.72
N ILE A 253 -1.71 -21.55 -15.09
CA ILE A 253 -0.73 -20.51 -14.79
C ILE A 253 -0.77 -19.50 -15.93
N LEU A 254 -0.97 -18.23 -15.60
CA LEU A 254 -0.95 -17.11 -16.53
C LEU A 254 0.34 -16.32 -16.36
N ASN A 255 0.95 -15.90 -17.46
CA ASN A 255 2.13 -15.05 -17.48
C ASN A 255 1.71 -13.65 -17.94
N TYR A 256 2.04 -12.63 -17.15
CA TYR A 256 1.70 -11.24 -17.45
C TYR A 256 2.89 -10.51 -18.09
N SER A 257 2.61 -9.43 -18.82
CA SER A 257 3.63 -8.66 -19.55
C SER A 257 4.70 -8.03 -18.65
N LYS A 258 4.37 -7.77 -17.38
CA LYS A 258 5.30 -7.28 -16.35
C LYS A 258 6.25 -8.36 -15.80
N GLY A 259 6.16 -9.59 -16.30
CA GLY A 259 7.01 -10.72 -15.91
C GLY A 259 6.53 -11.46 -14.66
N ASN A 260 5.56 -10.92 -13.92
CA ASN A 260 4.87 -11.61 -12.84
C ASN A 260 3.81 -12.58 -13.39
N ARG A 261 3.32 -13.48 -12.53
CA ARG A 261 2.44 -14.60 -12.91
C ARG A 261 1.25 -14.72 -11.96
N GLY A 262 0.21 -15.42 -12.39
CA GLY A 262 -0.98 -15.70 -11.59
C GLY A 262 -1.50 -17.12 -11.83
N VAL A 263 -2.29 -17.66 -10.90
CA VAL A 263 -2.92 -18.97 -11.05
C VAL A 263 -4.44 -18.81 -11.03
N ARG A 264 -5.10 -19.35 -12.06
CA ARG A 264 -6.56 -19.51 -12.10
C ARG A 264 -6.93 -20.93 -11.68
N TYR A 265 -7.80 -21.08 -10.69
CA TYR A 265 -8.36 -22.37 -10.29
C TYR A 265 -9.74 -22.55 -10.92
N LEU A 266 -9.90 -23.59 -11.74
CA LEU A 266 -11.05 -23.77 -12.62
C LEU A 266 -12.08 -24.70 -11.99
N PHE A 267 -13.33 -24.28 -12.02
CA PHE A 267 -14.50 -25.00 -11.57
C PHE A 267 -15.57 -25.00 -12.66
N GLU A 268 -16.35 -26.07 -12.74
CA GLU A 268 -17.42 -26.20 -13.73
C GLU A 268 -18.65 -26.85 -13.12
N SER A 269 -19.82 -26.30 -13.46
CA SER A 269 -21.13 -26.88 -13.17
C SER A 269 -21.62 -27.71 -14.34
N ASN A 270 -22.16 -28.90 -14.03
CA ASN A 270 -22.84 -29.75 -15.02
C ASN A 270 -24.34 -29.43 -15.14
N ASP A 271 -24.84 -28.46 -14.37
CA ASP A 271 -26.25 -28.06 -14.45
C ASP A 271 -26.52 -27.34 -15.78
N PRO A 272 -27.44 -27.83 -16.64
CA PRO A 272 -27.76 -27.18 -17.91
C PRO A 272 -28.35 -25.78 -17.74
N LYS A 273 -28.82 -25.42 -16.54
CA LYS A 273 -29.35 -24.09 -16.19
C LYS A 273 -28.30 -23.16 -15.59
N ALA A 274 -27.02 -23.56 -15.53
CA ALA A 274 -25.96 -22.73 -14.95
C ALA A 274 -25.68 -21.44 -15.73
N GLY A 275 -26.06 -21.37 -17.00
CA GLY A 275 -25.96 -20.13 -17.80
C GLY A 275 -24.57 -19.52 -17.76
N GLU A 276 -24.49 -18.23 -17.41
CA GLU A 276 -23.23 -17.48 -17.27
C GLU A 276 -22.34 -17.94 -16.10
N PHE A 277 -22.85 -18.78 -15.20
CA PHE A 277 -22.11 -19.34 -14.07
C PHE A 277 -21.60 -20.76 -14.36
N LYS A 278 -21.75 -21.28 -15.59
CA LYS A 278 -21.35 -22.66 -15.92
C LYS A 278 -19.85 -22.91 -15.67
N TYR A 279 -18.99 -22.01 -16.13
CA TYR A 279 -17.54 -22.07 -15.94
C TYR A 279 -17.14 -20.96 -14.98
N VAL A 280 -16.40 -21.29 -13.92
CA VAL A 280 -15.97 -20.35 -12.88
C VAL A 280 -14.47 -20.51 -12.62
N GLN A 281 -13.77 -19.40 -12.43
CA GLN A 281 -12.35 -19.38 -12.14
C GLN A 281 -12.04 -18.43 -11.00
N PHE A 282 -11.19 -18.87 -10.07
CA PHE A 282 -10.70 -18.03 -8.96
C PHE A 282 -9.25 -17.61 -9.16
N SER A 283 -8.94 -16.37 -8.80
CA SER A 283 -7.59 -15.83 -8.60
C SER A 283 -7.55 -15.11 -7.25
N ASP A 284 -6.68 -15.52 -6.35
CA ASP A 284 -6.63 -15.02 -4.97
C ASP A 284 -5.18 -14.84 -4.45
N HIS A 285 -4.21 -14.71 -5.36
CA HIS A 285 -2.79 -14.55 -5.04
C HIS A 285 -2.12 -15.77 -4.37
N ASN A 286 -2.83 -16.90 -4.24
CA ASN A 286 -2.31 -18.12 -3.65
C ASN A 286 -2.07 -19.21 -4.71
N ILE A 287 -1.03 -20.02 -4.51
CA ILE A 287 -0.63 -21.08 -5.44
C ILE A 287 -0.80 -22.50 -4.88
N SER A 288 -1.24 -22.63 -3.63
CA SER A 288 -1.40 -23.91 -2.93
C SER A 288 -2.59 -23.85 -1.96
N PRO A 289 -3.08 -25.00 -1.44
CA PRO A 289 -4.19 -25.04 -0.49
C PRO A 289 -4.02 -24.10 0.69
N VAL A 290 -4.93 -23.14 0.81
CA VAL A 290 -5.02 -22.16 1.88
C VAL A 290 -6.41 -21.53 1.84
N LYS A 291 -6.95 -21.16 3.01
CA LYS A 291 -8.17 -20.37 3.08
C LYS A 291 -7.91 -18.99 2.51
N THR A 292 -8.72 -18.59 1.55
CA THR A 292 -8.58 -17.29 0.91
C THR A 292 -9.02 -16.14 1.83
N SER A 293 -8.37 -14.99 1.74
CA SER A 293 -8.78 -13.75 2.39
C SER A 293 -9.72 -12.92 1.51
N HIS A 294 -9.54 -12.96 0.20
CA HIS A 294 -10.37 -12.32 -0.82
C HIS A 294 -10.09 -12.98 -2.17
N PHE A 295 -10.95 -12.80 -3.16
CA PHE A 295 -10.68 -13.32 -4.49
C PHE A 295 -11.21 -12.43 -5.60
N HIS A 296 -10.59 -12.55 -6.76
CA HIS A 296 -11.13 -12.18 -8.05
C HIS A 296 -11.78 -13.43 -8.66
N ILE A 297 -13.01 -13.29 -9.15
CA ILE A 297 -13.78 -14.38 -9.77
C ILE A 297 -14.09 -14.02 -11.22
N PHE A 298 -14.05 -15.03 -12.07
CA PHE A 298 -14.33 -14.92 -13.49
C PHE A 298 -15.31 -16.02 -13.85
N HIS A 299 -16.34 -15.71 -14.62
CA HIS A 299 -17.32 -16.71 -15.00
C HIS A 299 -17.87 -16.48 -16.41
N GLY A 300 -18.40 -17.53 -17.01
CA GLY A 300 -19.03 -17.48 -18.33
C GLY A 300 -19.78 -18.76 -18.67
N GLY A 301 -20.55 -18.72 -19.76
CA GLY A 301 -21.39 -19.83 -20.21
C GLY A 301 -20.83 -20.68 -21.37
N GLU A 302 -19.72 -20.27 -21.99
CA GLU A 302 -19.23 -20.87 -23.23
C GLU A 302 -18.13 -21.92 -23.02
N SER A 303 -16.97 -21.53 -22.48
CA SER A 303 -15.86 -22.44 -22.17
C SER A 303 -14.90 -21.85 -21.13
N GLN A 304 -14.06 -22.71 -20.55
CA GLN A 304 -12.97 -22.28 -19.66
C GLN A 304 -11.97 -21.38 -20.39
N GLU A 305 -11.69 -21.65 -21.67
CA GLU A 305 -10.77 -20.88 -22.51
C GLU A 305 -11.27 -19.45 -22.73
N LYS A 306 -12.58 -19.27 -22.93
CA LYS A 306 -13.16 -17.92 -23.07
C LYS A 306 -13.04 -17.14 -21.75
N VAL A 307 -13.32 -17.79 -20.62
CA VAL A 307 -13.16 -17.16 -19.29
C VAL A 307 -11.68 -16.85 -18.98
N LEU A 308 -10.73 -17.67 -19.44
CA LEU A 308 -9.29 -17.39 -19.28
C LEU A 308 -8.81 -16.19 -20.09
N SER A 309 -9.49 -15.87 -21.21
CA SER A 309 -9.15 -14.72 -22.04
C SER A 309 -9.59 -13.38 -21.44
N GLU A 310 -10.43 -13.40 -20.41
CA GLU A 310 -10.88 -12.20 -19.69
C GLU A 310 -9.78 -11.67 -18.76
N LEU A 311 -9.37 -10.42 -19.02
CA LEU A 311 -8.29 -9.73 -18.32
C LEU A 311 -8.70 -8.34 -17.82
N GLU A 312 -9.86 -7.81 -18.23
CA GLU A 312 -10.29 -6.45 -17.94
C GLU A 312 -11.35 -6.41 -16.83
N ASN A 313 -12.27 -7.37 -16.81
CA ASN A 313 -13.31 -7.49 -15.78
C ASN A 313 -13.00 -8.66 -14.84
N TRP A 314 -12.85 -8.34 -13.56
CA TRP A 314 -12.45 -9.25 -12.49
C TRP A 314 -13.22 -8.91 -11.21
N PRO A 315 -14.53 -9.21 -11.17
CA PRO A 315 -15.36 -9.04 -9.99
C PRO A 315 -14.65 -9.54 -8.73
N THR A 316 -14.63 -8.71 -7.69
CA THR A 316 -13.77 -8.92 -6.52
C THR A 316 -14.59 -8.96 -5.25
N TYR A 317 -14.29 -9.93 -4.40
CA TYR A 317 -15.08 -10.22 -3.22
C TYR A 317 -14.23 -10.38 -1.97
N TYR A 318 -14.73 -9.79 -0.89
CA TYR A 318 -14.20 -9.91 0.47
C TYR A 318 -15.25 -10.56 1.39
N PRO A 319 -14.87 -11.07 2.58
CA PRO A 319 -15.81 -11.66 3.52
C PRO A 319 -16.94 -10.67 3.87
N LYS A 320 -18.18 -11.16 3.90
CA LYS A 320 -19.39 -10.36 4.14
C LYS A 320 -19.39 -9.65 5.49
N MET A 321 -18.63 -10.18 6.45
CA MET A 321 -18.50 -9.62 7.80
C MET A 321 -17.65 -8.34 7.85
N LEU A 322 -16.82 -8.07 6.84
CA LEU A 322 -15.99 -6.87 6.82
C LEU A 322 -16.81 -5.65 6.43
N THR A 323 -16.53 -4.53 7.09
CA THR A 323 -17.01 -3.21 6.70
C THR A 323 -16.23 -2.69 5.48
N GLY A 324 -16.79 -1.69 4.79
CA GLY A 324 -16.09 -1.05 3.68
C GLY A 324 -14.78 -0.38 4.11
N PHE A 325 -14.68 0.10 5.34
CA PHE A 325 -13.45 0.67 5.90
C PHE A 325 -12.37 -0.41 6.12
N GLU A 326 -12.74 -1.56 6.69
CA GLU A 326 -11.80 -2.67 6.87
C GLU A 326 -11.30 -3.19 5.52
N ILE A 327 -12.18 -3.32 4.52
CA ILE A 327 -11.80 -3.70 3.16
C ILE A 327 -10.82 -2.67 2.56
N ALA A 328 -11.11 -1.37 2.66
CA ALA A 328 -10.22 -0.34 2.16
C ALA A 328 -8.83 -0.39 2.84
N GLN A 329 -8.80 -0.67 4.14
CA GLN A 329 -7.56 -0.79 4.89
C GLN A 329 -6.73 -2.03 4.49
N GLU A 330 -7.38 -3.17 4.25
CA GLU A 330 -6.75 -4.39 3.71
C GLU A 330 -6.15 -4.12 2.32
N MET A 331 -6.89 -3.44 1.43
CA MET A 331 -6.41 -3.08 0.08
C MET A 331 -5.21 -2.13 0.06
N ILE A 332 -5.00 -1.39 1.15
CA ILE A 332 -3.83 -0.52 1.35
C ILE A 332 -2.64 -1.31 1.93
N ALA A 333 -2.91 -2.34 2.72
CA ALA A 333 -1.88 -3.19 3.32
C ALA A 333 -1.23 -4.15 2.31
N HIS A 334 -1.99 -4.56 1.28
CA HIS A 334 -1.51 -5.29 0.10
C HIS A 334 -0.72 -4.37 -0.85
#